data_AF-A0A496B2N9-F1
#
_entry.id   AF-A0A496B2N9-F1
#
_cell.length_a   1.000
_cell.length_b   1.000
_cell.length_c   1.000
_cell.angle_alpha   90.00
_cell.angle_beta   90.00
_cell.angle_gamma   90.00
#
_symmetry.space_group_name_H-M   'P 1'
#
loop_
_entity.id
_entity.type
_entity.pdbx_description
1 polymer ?
#
loop_
_entity_poly.entity_id
_entity_poly.type
_entity_poly.pdbx_seq_one_letter_code
_entity_poly.pdbx_strand_id
1 'polypeptide(L)'
;MTANRREGFVGPITLSVSGLPNRVSVLPDPVSKKPVTLAEGETEATLTVKSGTFERREEFSVLPIPGTSYISVTGTATVNGETVKQSTPAIPLTIVEAPFIVTVDPLRFSIVFPAKAKDDAATVQDSGTVAIAANLTADTEATESEMPLTKEAILTLAIVRQGGFTDELTLTPIDVPEGFTTEAATIPVGETEVKVPLKALSSLKADTYEFKFRGTATINDKAFIQDSPILKVKIIH
;
A
#
# COMPACT_ATOMS: atom_id res chain seq x y z
N MET A 1 17.57 -10.10 20.10
CA MET A 1 18.20 -9.43 21.25
C MET A 1 18.46 -10.48 22.31
N THR A 2 19.59 -10.37 23.00
CA THR A 2 20.00 -11.35 24.01
C THR A 2 20.27 -10.64 25.33
N ALA A 3 19.79 -11.20 26.43
CA ALA A 3 20.01 -10.71 27.78
C ALA A 3 20.95 -11.65 28.55
N ASN A 4 22.09 -11.10 29.00
CA ASN A 4 22.98 -11.78 29.92
C ASN A 4 22.50 -11.51 31.36
N ARG A 5 21.81 -12.49 31.94
CA ARG A 5 21.29 -12.40 33.31
C ARG A 5 22.40 -12.67 34.31
N ARG A 6 22.46 -11.90 35.40
CA ARG A 6 23.34 -12.21 36.53
C ARG A 6 22.79 -13.43 37.28
N GLU A 7 23.69 -14.14 37.94
CA GLU A 7 23.37 -15.33 38.72
C GLU A 7 22.21 -15.07 39.70
N GLY A 8 21.21 -15.95 39.66
CA GLY A 8 20.00 -15.86 40.49
C GLY A 8 18.88 -14.94 39.96
N PHE A 9 19.12 -14.11 38.94
CA PHE A 9 18.06 -13.27 38.37
C PHE A 9 17.32 -13.96 37.22
N VAL A 10 16.13 -14.47 37.50
CA VAL A 10 15.25 -15.08 36.48
C VAL A 10 14.06 -14.21 36.10
N GLY A 11 13.78 -13.10 36.79
CA GLY A 11 12.58 -12.27 36.58
C GLY A 11 12.41 -11.71 35.15
N PRO A 12 11.19 -11.31 34.76
CA PRO A 12 10.93 -10.81 33.41
C PRO A 12 11.68 -9.49 33.12
N ILE A 13 12.04 -9.27 31.85
CA ILE A 13 12.68 -8.04 31.37
C ILE A 13 11.81 -7.43 30.27
N THR A 14 11.27 -6.24 30.52
CA THR A 14 10.50 -5.48 29.53
C THR A 14 11.46 -4.71 28.63
N LEU A 15 11.31 -4.84 27.32
CA LEU A 15 12.14 -4.16 26.33
C LEU A 15 11.43 -2.93 25.75
N SER A 16 12.16 -1.84 25.61
CA SER A 16 11.74 -0.65 24.86
C SER A 16 12.81 -0.22 23.88
N VAL A 17 12.40 0.33 22.73
CA VAL A 17 13.32 0.83 21.70
C VAL A 17 13.23 2.34 21.65
N SER A 18 14.38 3.00 21.61
CA SER A 18 14.49 4.46 21.46
C SER A 18 15.35 4.83 20.25
N GLY A 19 15.19 6.06 19.75
CA GLY A 19 15.95 6.56 18.59
C GLY A 19 15.40 6.12 17.23
N LEU A 20 14.18 5.57 17.17
CA LEU A 20 13.56 5.17 15.92
C LEU A 20 13.36 6.39 14.99
N PRO A 21 13.77 6.29 13.71
CA PRO A 21 13.49 7.32 12.72
C PRO A 21 11.99 7.53 12.54
N ASN A 22 11.62 8.72 12.06
CA ASN A 22 10.23 9.02 11.71
C ASN A 22 9.66 7.95 10.78
N ARG A 23 8.43 7.51 11.06
CA ARG A 23 7.68 6.50 10.28
C ARG A 23 8.26 5.08 10.33
N VAL A 24 9.15 4.81 11.28
CA VAL A 24 9.58 3.46 11.64
C VAL A 24 9.00 3.11 13.00
N SER A 25 8.43 1.92 13.13
CA SER A 25 7.88 1.40 14.37
C SER A 25 8.47 0.03 14.70
N VAL A 26 8.30 -0.40 15.95
CA VAL A 26 8.63 -1.75 16.40
C VAL A 26 7.31 -2.48 16.63
N LEU A 27 7.27 -3.76 16.25
CA LEU A 27 6.13 -4.64 16.45
C LEU A 27 6.41 -5.66 17.57
N PRO A 28 5.38 -5.98 18.39
CA PRO A 28 4.09 -5.30 18.51
C PRO A 28 4.27 -3.81 18.90
N ASP A 29 3.43 -2.95 18.33
CA ASP A 29 3.48 -1.50 18.58
C ASP A 29 3.47 -1.25 20.10
N PRO A 30 4.51 -0.62 20.67
CA PRO A 30 4.58 -0.38 22.11
C PRO A 30 3.40 0.44 22.62
N VAL A 31 2.73 1.20 21.74
CA VAL A 31 1.52 1.96 22.06
C VAL A 31 0.26 1.08 21.99
N SER A 32 0.25 0.02 21.17
CA SER A 32 -0.98 -0.68 20.76
C SER A 32 -1.04 -2.18 21.07
N LYS A 33 -0.47 -2.69 22.17
CA LYS A 33 -1.11 -3.73 23.06
C LYS A 33 -0.20 -4.70 23.83
N LYS A 34 1.13 -4.71 23.71
CA LYS A 34 2.02 -5.44 24.65
C LYS A 34 3.48 -5.07 24.38
N PRO A 35 4.25 -4.54 25.33
CA PRO A 35 5.69 -4.40 25.14
C PRO A 35 6.32 -5.79 24.93
N VAL A 36 7.41 -5.85 24.17
CA VAL A 36 8.18 -7.09 24.03
C VAL A 36 8.85 -7.38 25.37
N THR A 37 8.54 -8.54 25.94
CA THR A 37 9.05 -8.96 27.24
C THR A 37 9.82 -10.25 27.06
N LEU A 38 11.05 -10.29 27.59
CA LEU A 38 11.74 -11.54 27.88
C LEU A 38 11.07 -12.15 29.10
N ALA A 39 10.47 -13.32 28.93
CA ALA A 39 9.80 -14.04 30.01
C ALA A 39 10.81 -14.49 31.08
N GLU A 40 10.29 -15.02 32.18
CA GLU A 40 11.13 -15.52 33.27
C GLU A 40 12.08 -16.62 32.77
N GLY A 41 13.36 -16.54 33.13
CA GLY A 41 14.41 -17.47 32.69
C GLY A 41 14.84 -17.33 31.22
N GLU A 42 14.01 -16.74 30.35
CA GLU A 42 14.33 -16.55 28.94
C GLU A 42 15.43 -15.51 28.72
N THR A 43 16.29 -15.77 27.73
CA THR A 43 17.44 -14.91 27.40
C THR A 43 17.34 -14.26 26.03
N GLU A 44 16.43 -14.71 25.16
CA GLU A 44 16.30 -14.21 23.79
C GLU A 44 14.92 -13.67 23.47
N ALA A 45 14.88 -12.56 22.74
CA ALA A 45 13.66 -11.96 22.22
C ALA A 45 13.90 -11.36 20.84
N THR A 46 12.90 -11.47 19.97
CA THR A 46 12.90 -10.85 18.64
C THR A 46 12.11 -9.55 18.69
N LEU A 47 12.74 -8.46 18.26
CA LEU A 47 12.10 -7.17 18.01
C LEU A 47 11.97 -7.01 16.49
N THR A 48 10.74 -6.93 16.01
CA THR A 48 10.50 -6.70 14.58
C THR A 48 10.41 -5.20 14.33
N VAL A 49 11.29 -4.65 13.50
CA VAL A 49 11.23 -3.24 13.08
C VAL A 49 10.53 -3.17 11.74
N LYS A 50 9.56 -2.25 11.60
CA LYS A 50 8.81 -2.04 10.36
C LYS A 50 8.84 -0.57 9.95
N SER A 51 9.21 -0.30 8.71
CA SER A 51 8.93 0.98 8.06
C SER A 51 7.47 1.04 7.61
N GLY A 52 6.76 2.11 7.95
CA GLY A 52 5.41 2.36 7.50
C GLY A 52 5.38 3.37 6.35
N THR A 53 4.67 3.03 5.27
CA THR A 53 4.06 4.03 4.39
C THR A 53 2.76 4.48 5.03
N PHE A 54 2.66 5.76 5.38
CA PHE A 54 1.41 6.32 5.89
C PHE A 54 0.76 7.13 4.77
N GLU A 55 -0.48 6.80 4.46
CA GLU A 55 -1.35 7.70 3.72
C GLU A 55 -1.72 8.84 4.67
N ARG A 56 -1.29 10.07 4.37
CA ARG A 56 -1.82 11.25 5.08
C ARG A 56 -3.25 11.50 4.58
N ARG A 57 -3.98 12.39 5.28
CA ARG A 57 -5.24 12.96 4.78
C ARG A 57 -5.13 13.50 3.33
N GLU A 58 -3.90 13.81 2.91
CA GLU A 58 -3.50 14.08 1.55
C GLU A 58 -2.88 12.78 0.99
N GLU A 59 -3.65 12.12 0.14
CA GLU A 59 -3.40 11.16 -0.97
C GLU A 59 -1.99 10.74 -1.43
N PHE A 60 -0.90 11.07 -0.73
CA PHE A 60 0.47 10.76 -1.10
C PHE A 60 1.08 9.69 -0.20
N SER A 61 1.77 8.74 -0.82
CA SER A 61 2.62 7.78 -0.11
C SER A 61 3.82 8.52 0.50
N VAL A 62 3.86 8.64 1.83
CA VAL A 62 5.01 9.24 2.52
C VAL A 62 5.97 8.16 3.01
N LEU A 63 7.20 8.21 2.51
CA LEU A 63 8.27 7.28 2.85
C LEU A 63 9.06 7.73 4.10
N PRO A 64 9.73 6.81 4.81
CA PRO A 64 10.77 7.16 5.78
C PRO A 64 11.92 7.91 5.09
N ILE A 65 12.56 8.82 5.83
CA ILE A 65 13.70 9.59 5.32
C ILE A 65 14.94 8.70 5.25
N PRO A 66 15.67 8.66 4.12
CA PRO A 66 16.91 7.90 4.01
C PRO A 66 17.98 8.39 4.98
N GLY A 67 18.84 7.49 5.41
CA GLY A 67 19.97 7.77 6.29
C GLY A 67 20.10 6.80 7.45
N THR A 68 21.14 7.02 8.25
CA THR A 68 21.42 6.18 9.42
C THR A 68 20.91 6.88 10.67
N SER A 69 19.99 6.23 11.37
CA SER A 69 19.61 6.57 12.73
C SER A 69 20.25 5.58 13.70
N TYR A 70 20.54 6.02 14.92
CA TYR A 70 21.05 5.15 15.96
C TYR A 70 19.94 4.84 16.94
N ILE A 71 19.60 3.56 17.06
CA ILE A 71 18.61 3.09 18.03
C ILE A 71 19.31 2.48 19.25
N SER A 72 18.60 2.43 20.38
CA SER A 72 19.03 1.63 21.53
C SER A 72 17.84 0.86 22.09
N VAL A 73 18.11 -0.33 22.61
CA VAL A 73 17.12 -1.14 23.31
C VAL A 73 17.38 -1.06 24.80
N THR A 74 16.39 -0.65 25.57
CA THR A 74 16.46 -0.61 27.04
C THR A 74 15.66 -1.76 27.62
N GLY A 75 16.32 -2.64 28.35
CA GLY A 75 15.69 -3.62 29.22
C GLY A 75 15.40 -3.01 30.59
N THR A 76 14.18 -3.20 31.07
CA THR A 76 13.75 -2.77 32.41
C THR A 76 13.27 -4.01 33.19
N ALA A 77 13.79 -4.18 34.40
CA ALA A 77 13.44 -5.29 35.29
C ALA A 77 13.31 -4.80 36.74
N THR A 78 12.61 -5.58 37.57
CA THR A 78 12.53 -5.33 39.01
C THR A 78 13.39 -6.34 39.75
N VAL A 79 14.33 -5.86 40.57
CA VAL A 79 15.22 -6.67 41.41
C VAL A 79 15.06 -6.22 42.85
N ASN A 80 14.64 -7.10 43.75
CA ASN A 80 14.41 -6.77 45.17
C ASN A 80 13.47 -5.57 45.40
N GLY A 81 12.49 -5.37 44.52
CA GLY A 81 11.57 -4.22 44.57
C GLY A 81 12.08 -2.94 43.90
N GLU A 82 13.34 -2.91 43.46
CA GLU A 82 13.93 -1.77 42.76
C GLU A 82 13.91 -1.95 41.24
N THR A 83 13.66 -0.87 40.51
CA THR A 83 13.69 -0.89 39.04
C THR A 83 15.12 -0.71 38.54
N VAL A 84 15.62 -1.68 37.80
CA VAL A 84 16.92 -1.64 37.13
C VAL A 84 16.71 -1.50 35.63
N LYS A 85 17.51 -0.62 35.00
CA LYS A 85 17.50 -0.40 33.55
C LYS A 85 18.89 -0.62 32.98
N GLN A 86 18.96 -1.28 31.84
CA GLN A 86 20.19 -1.42 31.07
C GLN A 86 19.90 -1.24 29.59
N SER A 87 20.72 -0.45 28.91
CA SER A 87 20.59 -0.19 27.49
C SER A 87 21.70 -0.89 26.71
N THR A 88 21.38 -1.33 25.51
CA THR A 88 22.40 -1.76 24.54
C THR A 88 23.27 -0.57 24.12
N PRO A 89 24.48 -0.83 23.59
CA PRO A 89 25.15 0.16 22.75
C PRO A 89 24.24 0.64 21.60
N ALA A 90 24.63 1.74 20.97
CA ALA A 90 23.93 2.26 19.80
C ALA A 90 23.96 1.24 18.66
N ILE A 91 22.79 0.91 18.13
CA ILE A 91 22.61 0.01 16.99
C ILE A 91 22.30 0.88 15.77
N PRO A 92 23.13 0.87 14.72
CA PRO A 92 22.84 1.64 13.51
C PRO A 92 21.66 1.00 12.76
N LEU A 93 20.64 1.80 12.49
CA LEU A 93 19.50 1.48 11.63
C LEU A 93 19.60 2.35 10.38
N THR A 94 19.90 1.74 9.24
CA THR A 94 20.03 2.44 7.97
C THR A 94 18.77 2.26 7.14
N ILE A 95 18.12 3.38 6.83
CA ILE A 95 17.06 3.46 5.83
C ILE A 95 17.73 3.81 4.51
N VAL A 96 17.63 2.90 3.54
CA VAL A 96 18.03 3.18 2.16
C VAL A 96 16.94 3.98 1.47
N GLU A 97 17.33 4.83 0.51
CA GLU A 97 16.38 5.54 -0.32
C GLU A 97 15.49 4.53 -1.07
N ALA A 98 14.19 4.82 -1.12
CA ALA A 98 13.33 4.04 -1.98
C ALA A 98 13.73 4.30 -3.43
N PRO A 99 13.76 3.30 -4.29
CA PRO A 99 14.07 3.46 -5.72
C PRO A 99 12.99 4.20 -6.50
N PHE A 100 11.74 4.14 -6.05
CA PHE A 100 10.60 4.76 -6.73
C PHE A 100 9.44 5.02 -5.77
N ILE A 101 8.51 5.86 -6.22
CA ILE A 101 7.18 6.08 -5.62
C ILE A 101 6.09 5.78 -6.64
N VAL A 102 5.16 4.86 -6.34
CA VAL A 102 3.98 4.58 -7.20
C VAL A 102 2.83 5.55 -6.94
N THR A 103 2.23 6.06 -8.01
CA THR A 103 1.01 6.90 -7.99
C THR A 103 0.02 6.47 -9.09
N VAL A 104 -1.25 6.80 -8.93
CA VAL A 104 -2.32 6.56 -9.91
C VAL A 104 -3.19 7.81 -10.05
N ASP A 105 -3.60 8.13 -11.28
CA ASP A 105 -4.46 9.26 -11.61
C ASP A 105 -5.59 8.83 -12.58
N PRO A 106 -6.86 9.19 -12.34
CA PRO A 106 -7.38 9.90 -11.17
C PRO A 106 -7.48 9.01 -9.94
N LEU A 107 -7.20 9.54 -8.74
CA LEU A 107 -7.37 8.83 -7.46
C LEU A 107 -8.83 8.62 -7.06
N ARG A 108 -9.72 9.50 -7.54
CA ARG A 108 -11.15 9.47 -7.23
C ARG A 108 -11.95 9.87 -8.45
N PHE A 109 -12.86 9.01 -8.88
CA PHE A 109 -13.76 9.31 -9.99
C PHE A 109 -15.04 8.49 -9.90
N SER A 110 -15.99 8.79 -10.80
CA SER A 110 -17.26 8.07 -10.89
C SER A 110 -17.45 7.47 -12.28
N ILE A 111 -18.02 6.27 -12.34
CA ILE A 111 -18.52 5.66 -13.57
C ILE A 111 -20.05 5.66 -13.47
N VAL A 112 -20.68 6.37 -14.41
CA VAL A 112 -22.13 6.50 -14.46
C VAL A 112 -22.67 5.51 -15.48
N PHE A 113 -23.50 4.56 -15.06
CA PHE A 113 -24.31 3.75 -15.94
C PHE A 113 -25.68 4.42 -16.16
N PRO A 114 -26.34 4.21 -17.30
CA PRO A 114 -27.72 4.63 -17.45
C PRO A 114 -28.58 3.89 -16.44
N ALA A 115 -29.58 4.59 -15.88
CA ALA A 115 -30.55 3.99 -14.99
C ALA A 115 -31.15 2.75 -15.65
N LYS A 116 -31.22 1.63 -14.92
CA LYS A 116 -31.98 0.47 -15.37
C LYS A 116 -33.41 0.95 -15.63
N ALA A 117 -33.86 0.87 -16.88
CA ALA A 117 -35.26 1.10 -17.18
C ALA A 117 -36.07 0.22 -16.23
N LYS A 118 -36.98 0.82 -15.46
CA LYS A 118 -38.08 0.04 -14.89
C LYS A 118 -38.75 -0.63 -16.07
N ASP A 119 -38.93 -1.95 -16.03
CA ASP A 119 -39.68 -2.67 -17.05
C ASP A 119 -40.96 -1.91 -17.38
N ASP A 120 -40.94 -1.23 -18.52
CA ASP A 120 -42.08 -0.89 -19.34
C ASP A 120 -41.54 -0.55 -20.73
N ALA A 121 -42.01 -1.32 -21.70
CA ALA A 121 -41.60 -1.26 -23.08
C ALA A 121 -41.73 0.14 -23.69
N ALA A 122 -40.65 0.66 -24.27
CA ALA A 122 -40.60 1.28 -25.59
C ALA A 122 -39.26 2.01 -25.80
N THR A 123 -38.63 1.71 -26.92
CA THR A 123 -37.53 2.42 -27.59
C THR A 123 -37.60 3.95 -27.44
N VAL A 124 -36.50 4.62 -27.05
CA VAL A 124 -35.99 5.84 -27.72
C VAL A 124 -34.48 5.98 -27.44
N GLN A 125 -33.72 6.23 -28.51
CA GLN A 125 -32.34 6.71 -28.51
C GLN A 125 -32.24 8.05 -27.77
N ASP A 126 -31.41 8.18 -26.73
CA ASP A 126 -31.05 9.52 -26.27
C ASP A 126 -29.57 9.62 -25.87
N SER A 127 -28.91 10.53 -26.56
CA SER A 127 -27.51 10.91 -26.48
C SER A 127 -27.25 11.73 -25.22
N GLY A 128 -26.79 11.09 -24.15
CA GLY A 128 -26.39 11.74 -22.90
C GLY A 128 -24.90 12.05 -22.82
N THR A 129 -24.58 13.34 -22.72
CA THR A 129 -23.25 13.99 -22.72
C THR A 129 -22.20 13.37 -21.79
N VAL A 130 -20.98 13.20 -22.32
CA VAL A 130 -19.79 12.66 -21.65
C VAL A 130 -18.99 13.77 -20.94
N ALA A 131 -18.59 13.53 -19.69
CA ALA A 131 -17.38 14.10 -19.08
C ALA A 131 -16.63 12.88 -18.52
N ILE A 132 -15.57 12.34 -19.11
CA ILE A 132 -14.30 12.90 -19.60
C ILE A 132 -13.94 12.10 -20.88
N ALA A 133 -13.27 12.70 -21.86
CA ALA A 133 -13.06 12.20 -23.22
C ALA A 133 -12.61 10.72 -23.32
N ALA A 134 -13.55 9.83 -23.64
CA ALA A 134 -13.29 8.49 -24.14
C ALA A 134 -13.24 8.56 -25.68
N ASN A 135 -12.14 8.12 -26.29
CA ASN A 135 -12.06 7.97 -27.74
C ASN A 135 -13.00 6.83 -28.16
N LEU A 136 -14.14 7.19 -28.74
CA LEU A 136 -15.06 6.26 -29.40
C LEU A 136 -14.50 5.92 -30.80
N THR A 137 -14.22 4.64 -31.04
CA THR A 137 -14.18 4.07 -32.39
C THR A 137 -15.35 3.09 -32.51
N ALA A 138 -16.40 3.54 -33.21
CA ALA A 138 -17.47 2.73 -33.80
C ALA A 138 -16.92 2.08 -35.10
N ASP A 139 -17.40 0.98 -35.69
CA ASP A 139 -18.58 0.12 -35.57
C ASP A 139 -18.15 -1.26 -36.09
N THR A 140 -18.69 -2.35 -35.56
CA THR A 140 -18.95 -3.59 -36.33
C THR A 140 -20.04 -4.36 -35.61
N GLU A 141 -21.21 -4.44 -36.25
CA GLU A 141 -22.34 -5.27 -35.82
C GLU A 141 -21.88 -6.74 -35.63
N ALA A 142 -22.07 -7.27 -34.43
CA ALA A 142 -21.91 -8.68 -34.13
C ALA A 142 -23.12 -9.15 -33.30
N THR A 143 -23.73 -10.21 -33.79
CA THR A 143 -24.82 -11.02 -33.22
C THR A 143 -24.84 -11.08 -31.69
N GLU A 144 -26.04 -10.89 -31.13
CA GLU A 144 -26.38 -10.92 -29.70
C GLU A 144 -25.94 -12.21 -29.00
N SER A 145 -24.69 -12.22 -28.55
CA SER A 145 -24.32 -12.88 -27.30
C SER A 145 -24.58 -11.85 -26.21
N GLU A 146 -25.38 -12.20 -25.20
CA GLU A 146 -25.77 -11.35 -24.08
C GLU A 146 -24.55 -11.00 -23.19
N MET A 147 -23.62 -10.21 -23.75
CA MET A 147 -22.44 -9.75 -23.03
C MET A 147 -22.87 -8.67 -22.04
N PRO A 148 -22.41 -8.75 -20.78
CA PRO A 148 -22.78 -7.74 -19.79
C PRO A 148 -22.26 -6.37 -20.23
N LEU A 149 -23.13 -5.36 -20.17
CA LEU A 149 -22.76 -3.98 -20.46
C LEU A 149 -21.59 -3.55 -19.58
N THR A 150 -20.51 -3.06 -20.20
CA THR A 150 -19.32 -2.55 -19.52
C THR A 150 -19.09 -1.08 -19.84
N LYS A 151 -18.44 -0.36 -18.93
CA LYS A 151 -17.84 0.95 -19.18
C LYS A 151 -16.36 0.91 -18.87
N GLU A 152 -15.59 1.69 -19.62
CA GLU A 152 -14.14 1.79 -19.47
C GLU A 152 -13.74 3.18 -19.02
N ALA A 153 -12.75 3.24 -18.14
CA ALA A 153 -12.01 4.44 -17.78
C ALA A 153 -10.52 4.19 -17.98
N ILE A 154 -9.75 5.22 -18.34
CA ILE A 154 -8.30 5.10 -18.45
C ILE A 154 -7.66 5.62 -17.16
N LEU A 155 -6.83 4.79 -16.54
CA LEU A 155 -5.98 5.16 -15.43
C LEU A 155 -4.58 5.46 -15.95
N THR A 156 -3.98 6.55 -15.50
CA THR A 156 -2.55 6.81 -15.68
C THR A 156 -1.84 6.34 -14.42
N LEU A 157 -1.05 5.29 -14.54
CA LEU A 157 -0.16 4.85 -13.47
C LEU A 157 1.21 5.52 -13.68
N ALA A 158 1.74 6.14 -12.64
CA ALA A 158 3.03 6.83 -12.72
C ALA A 158 3.95 6.41 -11.59
N ILE A 159 5.25 6.56 -11.84
CA ILE A 159 6.31 6.39 -10.85
C ILE A 159 7.18 7.64 -10.76
N VAL A 160 7.56 8.00 -9.55
CA VAL A 160 8.64 8.96 -9.31
C VAL A 160 9.91 8.16 -9.04
N ARG A 161 10.84 8.13 -9.98
CA ARG A 161 12.14 7.47 -9.83
C ARG A 161 13.04 8.24 -8.86
N GLN A 162 13.79 7.52 -8.03
CA GLN A 162 14.61 8.04 -6.94
C GLN A 162 15.99 7.36 -6.92
N GLY A 163 16.99 8.00 -6.31
CA GLY A 163 18.33 7.43 -6.18
C GLY A 163 19.02 7.01 -7.49
N GLY A 164 18.61 7.55 -8.64
CA GLY A 164 19.12 7.16 -9.95
C GLY A 164 18.56 5.84 -10.50
N PHE A 165 17.50 5.29 -9.89
CA PHE A 165 16.83 4.08 -10.35
C PHE A 165 16.21 4.28 -11.74
N THR A 166 16.64 3.49 -12.73
CA THR A 166 16.17 3.60 -14.13
C THR A 166 15.54 2.32 -14.66
N ASP A 167 15.62 1.22 -13.92
CA ASP A 167 15.17 -0.10 -14.38
C ASP A 167 13.66 -0.17 -14.64
N GLU A 168 13.25 -1.23 -15.32
CA GLU A 168 11.83 -1.53 -15.53
C GLU A 168 11.12 -1.85 -14.22
N LEU A 169 9.80 -1.66 -14.22
CA LEU A 169 8.97 -1.86 -13.05
C LEU A 169 7.60 -2.40 -13.45
N THR A 170 7.13 -3.42 -12.74
CA THR A 170 5.79 -3.97 -12.93
C THR A 170 4.83 -3.40 -11.90
N LEU A 171 3.66 -2.96 -12.36
CA LEU A 171 2.53 -2.47 -11.58
C LEU A 171 1.40 -3.48 -11.68
N THR A 172 1.06 -4.13 -10.57
CA THR A 172 0.03 -5.16 -10.51
C THR A 172 -1.17 -4.66 -9.71
N PRO A 173 -2.40 -4.72 -10.24
CA PRO A 173 -3.57 -4.36 -9.46
C PRO A 173 -3.77 -5.35 -8.30
N ILE A 174 -4.09 -4.83 -7.11
CA ILE A 174 -4.34 -5.62 -5.90
C ILE A 174 -5.70 -5.23 -5.31
N ASP A 175 -6.36 -6.21 -4.68
CA ASP A 175 -7.67 -6.04 -4.04
C ASP A 175 -8.77 -5.53 -5.01
N VAL A 176 -8.70 -5.91 -6.30
CA VAL A 176 -9.69 -5.54 -7.31
C VAL A 176 -11.05 -6.18 -6.97
N PRO A 177 -12.12 -5.39 -6.78
CA PRO A 177 -13.44 -5.93 -6.46
C PRO A 177 -14.04 -6.68 -7.65
N GLU A 178 -14.88 -7.67 -7.35
CA GLU A 178 -15.65 -8.39 -8.36
C GLU A 178 -16.48 -7.39 -9.20
N GLY A 179 -16.41 -7.55 -10.53
CA GLY A 179 -17.06 -6.68 -11.49
C GLY A 179 -16.22 -5.51 -12.00
N PHE A 180 -15.00 -5.33 -11.47
CA PHE A 180 -13.95 -4.56 -12.13
C PHE A 180 -12.95 -5.48 -12.83
N THR A 181 -12.32 -4.96 -13.88
CA THR A 181 -11.22 -5.63 -14.57
C THR A 181 -10.18 -4.61 -15.00
N THR A 182 -8.92 -4.87 -14.66
CA THR A 182 -7.76 -4.09 -15.10
C THR A 182 -6.55 -5.03 -15.06
N GLU A 183 -5.52 -4.73 -15.83
CA GLU A 183 -4.38 -5.62 -16.04
C GLU A 183 -3.12 -5.08 -15.37
N ALA A 184 -2.15 -5.96 -15.14
CA ALA A 184 -0.82 -5.53 -14.77
C ALA A 184 -0.17 -4.79 -15.94
N ALA A 185 0.61 -3.76 -15.63
CA ALA A 185 1.35 -2.99 -16.62
C ALA A 185 2.81 -2.88 -16.24
N THR A 186 3.67 -2.75 -17.24
CA THR A 186 5.10 -2.53 -17.04
C THR A 186 5.44 -1.11 -17.47
N ILE A 187 6.13 -0.36 -16.61
CA ILE A 187 6.76 0.89 -16.98
C ILE A 187 8.19 0.55 -17.45
N PRO A 188 8.52 0.78 -18.74
CA PRO A 188 9.84 0.46 -19.27
C PRO A 188 10.97 1.25 -18.60
N VAL A 189 12.20 0.82 -18.87
CA VAL A 189 13.42 1.52 -18.45
C VAL A 189 13.37 3.00 -18.85
N GLY A 190 13.66 3.89 -17.91
CA GLY A 190 13.69 5.34 -18.12
C GLY A 190 12.32 6.03 -18.23
N GLU A 191 11.25 5.30 -18.52
CA GLU A 191 9.89 5.84 -18.56
C GLU A 191 9.32 6.03 -17.14
N THR A 192 8.32 6.90 -17.00
CA THR A 192 7.72 7.24 -15.71
C THR A 192 6.23 6.97 -15.62
N GLU A 193 5.56 6.64 -16.71
CA GLU A 193 4.11 6.42 -16.72
C GLU A 193 3.66 5.36 -17.71
N VAL A 194 2.49 4.80 -17.45
CA VAL A 194 1.77 3.88 -18.34
C VAL A 194 0.27 4.07 -18.17
N LYS A 195 -0.49 3.94 -19.26
CA LYS A 195 -1.95 4.01 -19.24
C LYS A 195 -2.54 2.61 -19.21
N VAL A 196 -3.48 2.36 -18.30
CA VAL A 196 -4.17 1.07 -18.19
C VAL A 196 -5.68 1.26 -18.25
N PRO A 197 -6.41 0.39 -18.97
CA PRO A 197 -7.85 0.41 -18.95
C PRO A 197 -8.38 -0.18 -17.64
N LEU A 198 -9.40 0.47 -17.08
CA LEU A 198 -10.24 -0.07 -16.02
C LEU A 198 -11.64 -0.27 -16.59
N LYS A 199 -12.09 -1.52 -16.64
CA LYS A 199 -13.44 -1.89 -17.04
C LYS A 199 -14.30 -2.14 -15.81
N ALA A 200 -15.54 -1.70 -15.85
CA ALA A 200 -16.55 -1.91 -14.83
C ALA A 200 -17.81 -2.51 -15.45
N LEU A 201 -18.40 -3.52 -14.80
CA LEU A 201 -19.69 -4.08 -15.20
C LEU A 201 -20.85 -3.19 -14.74
N SER A 202 -21.90 -3.08 -15.56
CA SER A 202 -23.15 -2.42 -15.20
C SER A 202 -23.95 -3.15 -14.12
N SER A 203 -23.57 -4.38 -13.75
CA SER A 203 -24.19 -5.14 -12.67
C SER A 203 -23.71 -4.73 -11.27
N LEU A 204 -22.64 -3.93 -11.18
CA LEU A 204 -22.13 -3.40 -9.92
C LEU A 204 -23.20 -2.58 -9.20
N LYS A 205 -23.25 -2.69 -7.87
CA LYS A 205 -24.16 -1.88 -7.05
C LYS A 205 -23.67 -0.44 -7.01
N ALA A 206 -24.58 0.51 -6.81
CA ALA A 206 -24.21 1.89 -6.54
C ALA A 206 -23.47 1.96 -5.19
N ASP A 207 -22.14 2.05 -5.24
CA ASP A 207 -21.26 2.14 -4.08
C ASP A 207 -19.91 2.77 -4.47
N THR A 208 -19.06 3.03 -3.48
CA THR A 208 -17.65 3.40 -3.67
C THR A 208 -16.78 2.17 -3.44
N TYR A 209 -16.05 1.80 -4.49
CA TYR A 209 -15.14 0.67 -4.51
C TYR A 209 -13.70 1.17 -4.35
N GLU A 210 -12.89 0.43 -3.60
CA GLU A 210 -11.52 0.80 -3.26
C GLU A 210 -10.56 -0.33 -3.64
N PHE A 211 -9.45 0.01 -4.30
CA PHE A 211 -8.36 -0.92 -4.61
C PHE A 211 -7.05 -0.17 -4.87
N LYS A 212 -5.96 -0.88 -5.15
CA LYS A 212 -4.61 -0.30 -5.32
C LYS A 212 -3.84 -0.94 -6.47
N PHE A 213 -2.69 -0.36 -6.79
CA PHE A 213 -1.65 -1.00 -7.59
C PHE A 213 -0.40 -1.21 -6.75
N ARG A 214 0.24 -2.37 -6.91
CA ARG A 214 1.52 -2.73 -6.30
C ARG A 214 2.62 -2.63 -7.34
N GLY A 215 3.58 -1.74 -7.12
CA GLY A 215 4.83 -1.69 -7.86
C GLY A 215 5.87 -2.65 -7.30
N THR A 216 6.52 -3.38 -8.19
CA THR A 216 7.62 -4.30 -7.87
C THR A 216 8.78 -4.11 -8.82
N ALA A 217 9.98 -3.98 -8.26
CA ALA A 217 11.24 -4.08 -9.01
C ALA A 217 12.28 -4.87 -8.21
N THR A 218 13.26 -5.43 -8.91
CA THR A 218 14.38 -6.15 -8.27
C THR A 218 15.60 -5.24 -8.17
N ILE A 219 16.14 -5.07 -6.97
CA ILE A 219 17.29 -4.22 -6.70
C ILE A 219 18.29 -5.01 -5.88
N ASN A 220 19.51 -5.20 -6.40
CA ASN A 220 20.53 -6.03 -5.76
C ASN A 220 19.98 -7.41 -5.35
N ASP A 221 19.28 -8.07 -6.30
CA ASP A 221 18.62 -9.37 -6.12
C ASP A 221 17.52 -9.43 -5.04
N LYS A 222 17.02 -8.27 -4.60
CA LYS A 222 15.91 -8.17 -3.65
C LYS A 222 14.72 -7.45 -4.27
N ALA A 223 13.54 -8.02 -4.11
CA ALA A 223 12.31 -7.34 -4.50
C ALA A 223 12.09 -6.12 -3.59
N PHE A 224 12.00 -4.95 -4.21
CA PHE A 224 11.43 -3.76 -3.59
C PHE A 224 9.96 -3.68 -3.98
N ILE A 225 9.10 -3.49 -2.99
CA ILE A 225 7.64 -3.46 -3.15
C ILE A 225 7.10 -2.17 -2.60
N GLN A 226 6.20 -1.54 -3.34
CA GLN A 226 5.47 -0.38 -2.86
C GLN A 226 4.06 -0.34 -3.44
N ASP A 227 3.09 -0.06 -2.59
CA ASP A 227 1.71 0.10 -3.00
C ASP A 227 1.40 1.58 -3.31
N SER A 228 0.54 1.80 -4.30
CA SER A 228 -0.06 3.10 -4.60
C SER A 228 -0.96 3.58 -3.46
N PRO A 229 -1.33 4.87 -3.44
CA PRO A 229 -2.50 5.30 -2.69
C PRO A 229 -3.77 4.53 -3.11
N ILE A 230 -4.77 4.50 -2.23
CA ILE A 230 -6.08 3.90 -2.51
C ILE A 230 -6.76 4.65 -3.67
N LEU A 231 -7.08 3.91 -4.72
CA LEU A 231 -7.97 4.35 -5.80
C LEU A 231 -9.42 4.16 -5.36
N LYS A 232 -10.27 5.20 -5.52
CA LYS A 232 -11.69 5.15 -5.20
C LYS A 232 -12.56 5.36 -6.43
N VAL A 233 -13.40 4.38 -6.76
CA VAL A 233 -14.30 4.42 -7.91
C VAL A 233 -15.74 4.34 -7.45
N LYS A 234 -16.51 5.40 -7.70
CA LYS A 234 -17.94 5.43 -7.37
C LYS A 234 -18.77 4.96 -8.56
N ILE A 235 -19.62 3.96 -8.35
CA ILE A 235 -20.61 3.53 -9.33
C ILE A 235 -21.91 4.29 -9.11
N ILE A 236 -22.46 4.83 -10.19
CA ILE A 236 -23.74 5.55 -10.22
C ILE A 236 -24.63 4.89 -11.28
N HIS A 237 -25.91 4.74 -10.96
CA HIS A 237 -26.99 4.30 -11.86
C HIS A 237 -28.00 5.43 -12.02
#